data_AF-A0A3A5UUL2-F1
#
_entry.id   AF-A0A3A5UUL2-F1
#
_cell.length_a   1.000
_cell.length_b   1.000
_cell.length_c   1.000
_cell.angle_alpha   90.00
_cell.angle_beta   90.00
_cell.angle_gamma   90.00
#
_symmetry.space_group_name_H-M   'P 1'
#
loop_
_entity.id
_entity.type
_entity.pdbx_description
1 polymer ?
#
loop_
_entity_poly.entity_id
_entity_poly.type
_entity_poly.pdbx_seq_one_letter_code
_entity_poly.pdbx_strand_id
1 'polypeptide(L)'
;MESANMDRARLNTILWPIALLLINSLWGGISDNAAPYEINDFDRVSEDRTVTLGGVFGQDKAMPSTFEFEFDTLSVDEGSVGWEIVDSRGQIVAQWTGELSDPTPDWKGELMPGTYIVKTNADPGITTQQTLYIQPFAAYSFEGHILLSSMLVLFAVGETIVRKKGGEYFAKKKASTPQSSAQVPFSRVRVGMPEDDLPLLEDSPWRTPKGL
;
A
#
# COMPACT_ATOMS: atom_id res chain seq x y z
N MET A 1 -14.58 3.21 38.85
CA MET A 1 -15.05 2.51 37.62
C MET A 1 -15.42 3.50 36.51
N GLU A 2 -15.95 4.68 36.85
CA GLU A 2 -16.30 5.76 35.91
C GLU A 2 -15.10 6.49 35.29
N SER A 3 -14.01 6.71 36.06
CA SER A 3 -12.77 7.32 35.56
C SER A 3 -12.12 6.53 34.41
N ALA A 4 -11.99 5.21 34.58
CA ALA A 4 -11.39 4.33 33.57
C ALA A 4 -12.18 4.27 32.24
N ASN A 5 -13.48 4.57 32.26
CA ASN A 5 -14.33 4.57 31.06
C ASN A 5 -14.23 5.93 30.32
N MET A 6 -14.10 7.02 31.08
CA MET A 6 -13.92 8.37 30.55
C MET A 6 -12.54 8.54 29.87
N ASP A 7 -11.49 7.89 30.39
CA ASP A 7 -10.16 7.87 29.78
C ASP A 7 -10.16 7.14 28.43
N ARG A 8 -10.89 6.03 28.31
CA ARG A 8 -11.00 5.26 27.06
C ARG A 8 -11.75 6.01 25.96
N ALA A 9 -12.81 6.72 26.31
CA ALA A 9 -13.55 7.53 25.35
C ALA A 9 -12.71 8.70 24.82
N ARG A 10 -11.98 9.39 25.71
CA ARG A 10 -11.04 10.45 25.33
C ARG A 10 -9.88 9.92 24.48
N LEU A 11 -9.32 8.77 24.83
CA LEU A 11 -8.26 8.12 24.06
C LEU A 11 -8.74 7.82 22.63
N ASN A 12 -9.95 7.26 22.48
CA ASN A 12 -10.53 6.95 21.18
C ASN A 12 -10.73 8.19 20.30
N THR A 13 -11.16 9.31 20.90
CA THR A 13 -11.34 10.57 20.18
C THR A 13 -10.02 11.16 19.67
N ILE A 14 -8.93 11.00 20.43
CA ILE A 14 -7.59 11.49 20.04
C ILE A 14 -6.92 10.56 19.01
N LEU A 15 -7.21 9.26 19.06
CA LEU A 15 -6.63 8.27 18.14
C LEU A 15 -7.06 8.50 16.69
N TRP A 16 -8.26 9.03 16.42
CA TRP A 16 -8.73 9.28 15.05
C TRP A 16 -7.93 10.36 14.31
N PRO A 17 -7.70 11.56 14.88
CA PRO A 17 -6.77 12.54 14.30
C PRO A 17 -5.36 12.00 14.12
N ILE A 18 -4.84 11.20 15.08
CA ILE A 18 -3.52 10.59 14.95
C ILE A 18 -3.49 9.61 13.77
N ALA A 19 -4.50 8.74 13.66
CA ALA A 19 -4.63 7.81 12.54
C ALA A 19 -4.73 8.55 11.19
N LEU A 20 -5.46 9.67 11.15
CA LEU A 20 -5.57 10.53 9.96
C LEU A 20 -4.22 11.12 9.58
N LEU A 21 -3.44 11.60 10.54
CA LEU A 21 -2.09 12.09 10.27
C LEU A 21 -1.19 10.97 9.76
N LEU A 22 -1.17 9.82 10.44
CA LEU A 22 -0.32 8.70 10.06
C LEU A 22 -0.63 8.16 8.66
N ILE A 23 -1.91 7.96 8.32
CA ILE A 23 -2.30 7.43 7.01
C ILE A 23 -1.96 8.40 5.88
N ASN A 24 -2.15 9.71 6.10
CA ASN A 24 -1.81 10.73 5.10
C ASN A 24 -0.30 10.92 4.98
N SER A 25 0.46 10.88 6.08
CA SER A 25 1.93 10.93 6.02
C SER A 25 2.50 9.72 5.29
N LEU A 26 1.95 8.53 5.52
CA LEU A 26 2.36 7.32 4.80
C LEU A 26 2.07 7.46 3.30
N TRP A 27 0.89 7.97 2.94
CA TRP A 27 0.55 8.20 1.55
C TRP A 27 1.46 9.22 0.88
N GLY A 28 1.80 10.33 1.54
CA GLY A 28 2.76 11.30 1.02
C GLY A 28 4.10 10.65 0.68
N GLY A 29 4.61 9.79 1.57
CA GLY A 29 5.86 9.06 1.30
C GLY A 29 5.76 8.08 0.12
N ILE A 30 4.60 7.46 -0.10
CA ILE A 30 4.36 6.57 -1.25
C ILE A 30 4.20 7.38 -2.53
N SER A 31 3.47 8.49 -2.49
CA SER A 31 3.22 9.32 -3.67
C SER A 31 4.48 9.98 -4.19
N ASP A 32 5.40 10.34 -3.29
CA ASP A 32 6.64 11.01 -3.65
C ASP A 32 7.73 10.02 -4.11
N ASN A 33 7.48 8.72 -4.02
CA ASN A 33 8.45 7.71 -4.42
C ASN A 33 8.64 7.69 -5.95
N ALA A 34 9.90 7.63 -6.37
CA ALA A 34 10.27 7.51 -7.77
C ALA A 34 10.73 6.10 -8.11
N ALA A 35 10.24 5.57 -9.23
CA ALA A 35 10.70 4.34 -9.85
C ALA A 35 11.88 4.64 -10.80
N PRO A 36 13.09 4.14 -10.53
CA PRO A 36 14.24 4.35 -11.41
C PRO A 36 14.20 3.39 -12.61
N TYR A 37 14.40 3.94 -13.80
CA TYR A 37 14.64 3.21 -15.03
C TYR A 37 16.08 3.47 -15.48
N GLU A 38 16.92 2.47 -15.32
CA GLU A 38 18.30 2.49 -15.80
C GLU A 38 18.30 2.40 -17.33
N ILE A 39 18.75 3.48 -17.97
CA ILE A 39 18.86 3.61 -19.42
C ILE A 39 20.22 3.10 -19.87
N ASN A 40 21.27 3.72 -19.34
CA ASN A 40 22.66 3.36 -19.55
C ASN A 40 23.41 3.38 -18.22
N ASP A 41 24.39 2.50 -18.13
CA ASP A 41 25.40 2.48 -17.07
C ASP A 41 26.77 2.34 -17.73
N PHE A 42 27.85 2.65 -17.00
CA PHE A 42 29.20 2.73 -17.56
C PHE A 42 29.67 1.43 -18.23
N ASP A 43 29.14 0.28 -17.80
CA ASP A 43 29.45 -1.05 -18.33
C ASP A 43 28.52 -1.49 -19.47
N ARG A 44 27.37 -0.81 -19.68
CA ARG A 44 26.30 -1.22 -20.60
C ARG A 44 25.71 -0.02 -21.31
N VAL A 45 26.39 0.42 -22.36
CA VAL A 45 25.94 1.52 -23.22
C VAL A 45 25.07 0.98 -24.36
N SER A 46 23.88 1.55 -24.52
CA SER A 46 22.95 1.33 -25.62
C SER A 46 22.55 2.67 -26.20
N GLU A 47 22.59 2.79 -27.53
CA GLU A 47 22.16 4.01 -28.24
C GLU A 47 20.65 4.23 -28.10
N ASP A 48 19.86 3.15 -28.10
CA ASP A 48 18.40 3.20 -28.01
C ASP A 48 17.89 2.32 -26.86
N ARG A 49 17.11 2.89 -25.95
CA ARG A 49 16.44 2.18 -24.86
C ARG A 49 14.95 2.44 -24.87
N THR A 50 14.16 1.37 -24.92
CA THR A 50 12.71 1.45 -24.82
C THR A 50 12.27 1.43 -23.35
N VAL A 51 11.45 2.41 -22.97
CA VAL A 51 10.78 2.50 -21.66
C VAL A 51 9.28 2.43 -21.88
N THR A 52 8.58 1.57 -21.13
CA THR A 52 7.12 1.50 -21.18
C THR A 52 6.55 1.89 -19.83
N LEU A 53 5.73 2.94 -19.85
CA LEU A 53 5.08 3.50 -18.67
C LEU A 53 3.61 3.09 -18.68
N GLY A 54 3.18 2.38 -17.64
CA GLY A 54 1.79 2.00 -17.45
C GLY A 54 1.00 3.05 -16.66
N GLY A 55 -0.29 3.19 -16.97
CA GLY A 55 -1.20 3.95 -16.14
C GLY A 55 -1.40 3.29 -14.78
N VAL A 56 -1.72 4.09 -13.76
CA VAL A 56 -1.99 3.62 -12.39
C VAL A 56 -3.50 3.59 -12.18
N PHE A 57 -4.01 2.52 -11.57
CA PHE A 57 -5.45 2.33 -11.32
C PHE A 57 -6.34 2.43 -12.57
N GLY A 58 -5.78 2.09 -13.75
CA GLY A 58 -6.49 2.17 -15.03
C GLY A 58 -6.74 3.60 -15.52
N GLN A 59 -6.05 4.59 -14.96
CA GLN A 59 -6.10 5.99 -15.38
C GLN A 59 -4.79 6.41 -16.05
N ASP A 60 -4.92 7.21 -17.11
CA ASP A 60 -3.80 7.77 -17.85
C ASP A 60 -3.56 9.22 -17.44
N LYS A 61 -2.76 9.40 -16.38
CA LYS A 61 -2.33 10.72 -15.91
C LYS A 61 -0.84 10.93 -16.18
N ALA A 62 -0.47 12.17 -16.50
CA ALA A 62 0.92 12.57 -16.65
C ALA A 62 1.67 12.37 -15.34
N MET A 63 2.82 11.70 -15.42
CA MET A 63 3.66 11.34 -14.27
C MET A 63 4.87 12.26 -14.21
N PRO A 64 5.10 12.96 -13.09
CA PRO A 64 6.33 13.70 -12.88
C PRO A 64 7.55 12.80 -13.10
N SER A 65 8.49 13.32 -13.87
CA SER A 65 9.65 12.56 -14.35
C SER A 65 10.90 13.43 -14.24
N THR A 66 11.98 12.82 -13.76
CA THR A 66 13.31 13.43 -13.74
C THR A 66 14.27 12.54 -14.50
N PHE A 67 15.02 13.10 -15.44
CA PHE A 67 16.06 12.39 -16.14
C PHE A 67 17.41 12.92 -15.70
N GLU A 68 18.16 12.07 -14.99
CA GLU A 68 19.52 12.31 -14.51
C GLU A 68 20.49 11.67 -15.49
N PHE A 69 21.58 12.37 -15.78
CA PHE A 69 22.57 11.91 -16.75
C PHE A 69 23.96 12.44 -16.44
N GLU A 70 24.93 11.56 -16.61
CA GLU A 70 26.35 11.81 -16.41
C GLU A 70 27.11 11.26 -17.61
N PHE A 71 27.99 12.09 -18.17
CA PHE A 71 28.91 11.70 -19.23
C PHE A 71 30.31 11.64 -18.63
N ASP A 72 31.04 10.56 -18.92
CA ASP A 72 32.42 10.40 -18.47
C ASP A 72 33.31 9.97 -19.63
N THR A 73 34.62 10.20 -19.47
CA THR A 73 35.62 9.90 -20.48
C THR A 73 36.22 8.51 -20.28
N LEU A 74 36.28 7.73 -21.35
CA LEU A 74 37.08 6.51 -21.41
C LEU A 74 38.45 6.78 -22.07
N SER A 75 38.49 7.59 -23.12
CA SER A 75 39.71 7.79 -23.92
C SER A 75 39.82 9.13 -24.65
N VAL A 76 38.89 10.07 -24.43
CA VAL A 76 38.85 11.38 -25.13
C VAL A 76 38.57 12.53 -24.18
N ASP A 77 39.19 13.69 -24.40
CA ASP A 77 39.00 14.86 -23.53
C ASP A 77 37.90 15.81 -24.02
N GLU A 78 37.42 15.61 -25.25
CA GLU A 78 36.39 16.43 -25.92
C GLU A 78 35.50 15.53 -26.78
N GLY A 79 34.26 15.95 -27.03
CA GLY A 79 33.34 15.26 -27.92
C GLY A 79 31.89 15.68 -27.70
N SER A 80 31.08 15.48 -28.73
CA SER A 80 29.66 15.81 -28.72
C SER A 80 28.85 14.75 -27.98
N VAL A 81 27.90 15.23 -27.18
CA VAL A 81 27.02 14.40 -26.36
C VAL A 81 25.58 14.91 -26.42
N GLY A 82 24.64 14.01 -26.22
CA GLY A 82 23.23 14.36 -26.23
C GLY A 82 22.31 13.20 -25.95
N TRP A 83 21.05 13.55 -25.75
CA TRP A 83 19.97 12.59 -25.57
C TRP A 83 18.65 13.15 -26.10
N GLU A 84 17.76 12.24 -26.49
CA GLU A 84 16.39 12.58 -26.83
C GLU A 84 15.41 11.54 -26.27
N ILE A 85 14.27 11.99 -25.77
CA ILE A 85 13.15 11.14 -25.38
C ILE A 85 12.09 11.28 -26.47
N VAL A 86 11.78 10.17 -27.14
CA VAL A 86 10.84 10.12 -28.26
C VAL A 86 9.63 9.29 -27.88
N ASP A 87 8.42 9.78 -28.16
CA ASP A 87 7.18 9.04 -27.92
C ASP A 87 6.92 7.97 -29.00
N SER A 88 5.95 7.09 -28.75
CA SER A 88 5.52 6.04 -29.71
C SER A 88 5.08 6.54 -31.09
N ARG A 89 4.81 7.85 -31.25
CA ARG A 89 4.44 8.48 -32.54
C ARG A 89 5.64 9.12 -33.23
N GLY A 90 6.84 8.99 -32.65
CA GLY A 90 8.06 9.60 -33.16
C GLY A 90 8.19 11.09 -32.79
N GLN A 91 7.41 11.60 -31.85
CA GLN A 91 7.51 12.99 -31.41
C GLN A 91 8.57 13.13 -30.31
N ILE A 92 9.44 14.13 -30.46
CA ILE A 92 10.43 14.46 -29.44
C ILE A 92 9.71 15.15 -28.27
N VAL A 93 9.81 14.54 -27.10
CA VAL A 93 9.23 15.05 -25.85
C VAL A 93 10.21 15.98 -25.15
N ALA A 94 11.48 15.57 -25.11
CA ALA A 94 12.57 16.32 -24.53
C ALA A 94 13.87 15.93 -25.23
N GLN A 95 14.78 16.88 -25.33
CA GLN A 95 16.11 16.64 -25.89
C GLN A 95 17.12 17.60 -25.27
N TRP A 96 18.37 17.17 -25.28
CA TRP A 96 19.50 18.03 -24.97
C TRP A 96 20.71 17.59 -25.81
N THR A 97 21.53 18.56 -26.19
CA THR A 97 22.77 18.37 -26.94
C THR A 97 23.80 19.38 -26.46
N GLY A 98 25.04 18.96 -26.31
CA GLY A 98 26.16 19.80 -25.91
C GLY A 98 27.49 19.10 -26.11
N GLU A 99 28.53 19.66 -25.51
CA GLU A 99 29.88 19.08 -25.48
C GLU A 99 30.14 18.40 -24.13
N LEU A 100 31.07 17.45 -24.08
CA LEU A 100 31.47 16.72 -22.86
C LEU A 100 31.84 17.65 -21.70
N SER A 101 32.35 18.85 -22.01
CA SER A 101 32.73 19.86 -21.01
C SER A 101 31.57 20.71 -20.48
N ASP A 102 30.38 20.62 -21.10
CA ASP A 102 29.23 21.42 -20.71
C ASP A 102 28.59 20.88 -19.42
N PRO A 103 28.15 21.76 -18.51
CA PRO A 103 27.35 21.33 -17.37
C PRO A 103 26.02 20.76 -17.88
N THR A 104 25.74 19.51 -17.54
CA THR A 104 24.54 18.81 -17.95
C THR A 104 23.40 19.01 -16.96
N PRO A 105 22.33 19.76 -17.29
CA PRO A 105 21.23 19.98 -16.36
C PRO A 105 20.25 18.82 -16.38
N ASP A 106 19.92 18.26 -15.20
CA ASP A 106 18.83 17.29 -15.08
C ASP A 106 17.55 17.80 -15.74
N TRP A 107 16.92 16.95 -16.54
CA TRP A 107 15.63 17.29 -17.12
C TRP A 107 14.50 16.96 -16.15
N LYS A 108 13.54 17.88 -16.01
CA LYS A 108 12.33 17.69 -15.22
C LYS A 108 11.12 17.99 -16.09
N GLY A 109 10.17 17.07 -16.12
CA GLY A 109 8.94 17.21 -16.88
C GLY A 109 7.90 16.18 -16.49
N GLU A 110 6.91 15.99 -17.35
CA GLU A 110 5.85 15.00 -17.12
C GLU A 110 5.74 14.08 -18.34
N LEU A 111 5.61 12.78 -18.09
CA LEU A 111 5.42 11.76 -19.13
C LEU A 111 4.05 11.10 -18.96
N MET A 112 3.29 11.03 -20.05
CA MET A 112 2.04 10.27 -20.07
C MET A 112 2.35 8.77 -20.06
N PRO A 113 1.39 7.91 -19.67
CA PRO A 113 1.51 6.49 -19.92
C PRO A 113 1.66 6.21 -21.41
N GLY A 114 2.56 5.30 -21.75
CA GLY A 114 2.94 5.03 -23.13
C GLY A 114 4.34 4.44 -23.24
N THR A 115 4.74 4.17 -24.49
CA THR A 115 6.08 3.70 -24.82
C THR A 115 6.92 4.87 -25.32
N TYR A 116 8.13 4.96 -24.78
CA TYR A 116 9.13 5.96 -25.11
C TYR A 116 10.43 5.27 -25.51
N ILE A 117 11.18 5.92 -26.40
CA ILE A 117 12.53 5.54 -26.75
C ILE A 117 13.44 6.66 -26.27
N VAL A 118 14.32 6.34 -25.32
CA VAL A 118 15.42 7.21 -24.94
C VAL A 118 16.57 6.89 -25.87
N LYS A 119 17.06 7.90 -26.58
CA LYS A 119 18.21 7.77 -27.45
C LYS A 119 19.36 8.56 -26.88
N THR A 120 20.53 7.99 -26.97
CA THR A 120 21.77 8.55 -26.44
C THR A 120 22.77 8.66 -27.57
N ASN A 121 23.25 9.87 -27.78
CA ASN A 121 24.24 10.18 -28.78
C ASN A 121 25.50 10.64 -28.05
N ALA A 122 26.58 9.88 -28.16
CA ALA A 122 27.86 10.21 -27.57
C ALA A 122 28.97 9.79 -28.53
N ASP A 123 29.98 10.64 -28.70
CA ASP A 123 31.13 10.32 -29.53
C ASP A 123 31.90 9.09 -29.01
N PRO A 124 32.56 8.32 -29.89
CA PRO A 124 33.35 7.16 -29.48
C PRO A 124 34.40 7.51 -28.43
N GLY A 125 34.45 6.74 -27.34
CA GLY A 125 35.36 6.97 -26.22
C GLY A 125 34.75 7.77 -25.07
N ILE A 126 33.46 8.12 -25.16
CA ILE A 126 32.65 8.67 -24.08
C ILE A 126 31.73 7.56 -23.56
N THR A 127 31.58 7.48 -22.25
CA THR A 127 30.62 6.60 -21.57
C THR A 127 29.55 7.42 -20.86
N THR A 128 28.41 6.79 -20.57
CA THR A 128 27.23 7.50 -20.09
C THR A 128 26.54 6.70 -18.99
N GLN A 129 26.17 7.38 -17.91
CA GLN A 129 25.23 6.86 -16.93
C GLN A 129 23.96 7.69 -17.01
N GLN A 130 22.82 7.04 -17.18
CA GLN A 130 21.54 7.71 -17.42
C GLN A 130 20.41 6.98 -16.71
N THR A 131 19.69 7.71 -15.85
CA THR A 131 18.57 7.16 -15.09
C THR A 131 17.34 8.04 -15.24
N LEU A 132 16.24 7.43 -15.68
CA LEU A 132 14.94 8.08 -15.75
C LEU A 132 14.11 7.71 -14.53
N TYR A 133 13.83 8.68 -13.68
CA TYR A 133 13.00 8.54 -12.49
C TYR A 133 11.57 8.94 -12.82
N ILE A 134 10.63 8.03 -12.59
CA ILE A 134 9.19 8.26 -12.81
C ILE A 134 8.48 8.22 -11.47
N GLN A 135 7.62 9.20 -11.18
CA GLN A 135 6.81 9.22 -9.97
C GLN A 135 5.34 8.89 -10.28
N PRO A 136 4.98 7.61 -10.44
CA PRO A 136 3.66 7.21 -10.93
C PRO A 136 2.53 7.62 -9.97
N PHE A 137 2.77 7.57 -8.66
CA PHE A 137 1.76 7.88 -7.65
C PHE A 137 1.66 9.38 -7.33
N ALA A 138 2.65 10.20 -7.69
CA ALA A 138 2.61 11.65 -7.46
C ALA A 138 1.42 12.29 -8.20
N ALA A 139 1.11 11.80 -9.41
CA ALA A 139 -0.06 12.22 -10.19
C ALA A 139 -1.43 11.96 -9.51
N TYR A 140 -1.44 11.15 -8.45
CA TYR A 140 -2.61 10.77 -7.66
C TYR A 140 -2.50 11.19 -6.19
N SER A 141 -1.49 12.00 -5.84
CA SER A 141 -1.22 12.36 -4.45
C SER A 141 -2.47 12.96 -3.78
N PHE A 142 -3.12 13.90 -4.45
CA PHE A 142 -4.33 14.55 -3.93
C PHE A 142 -5.51 13.59 -3.78
N GLU A 143 -5.82 12.79 -4.80
CA GLU A 143 -6.92 11.84 -4.75
C GLU A 143 -6.72 10.77 -3.68
N GLY A 144 -5.48 10.30 -3.50
CA GLY A 144 -5.14 9.35 -2.46
C GLY A 144 -5.38 9.91 -1.06
N HIS A 145 -5.00 11.17 -0.80
CA HIS A 145 -5.31 11.84 0.47
C HIS A 145 -6.82 11.90 0.74
N ILE A 146 -7.62 12.28 -0.26
CA ILE A 146 -9.08 12.34 -0.14
C ILE A 146 -9.66 10.95 0.12
N LEU A 147 -9.26 9.95 -0.66
CA LEU A 147 -9.79 8.59 -0.58
C LEU A 147 -9.49 7.97 0.79
N LEU A 148 -8.23 8.02 1.22
CA LEU A 148 -7.78 7.46 2.49
C LEU A 148 -8.44 8.14 3.69
N SER A 149 -8.54 9.47 3.65
CA SER A 149 -9.22 10.25 4.70
C SER A 149 -10.72 9.91 4.76
N SER A 150 -11.37 9.77 3.61
CA SER A 150 -12.79 9.41 3.53
C SER A 150 -13.03 7.99 4.04
N MET A 151 -12.20 7.02 3.66
CA MET A 151 -12.26 5.65 4.17
C MET A 151 -12.06 5.60 5.69
N LEU A 152 -11.13 6.39 6.23
CA LEU A 152 -10.90 6.43 7.67
C LEU A 152 -12.13 6.98 8.42
N VAL A 153 -12.77 8.04 7.92
CA VAL A 153 -14.01 8.57 8.52
C VAL A 153 -15.14 7.55 8.45
N LEU A 154 -15.32 6.89 7.30
CA LEU A 154 -16.33 5.82 7.15
C LEU A 154 -16.08 4.67 8.13
N PHE A 155 -14.82 4.29 8.31
CA PHE A 155 -14.43 3.26 9.27
C PHE A 155 -14.72 3.71 10.71
N ALA A 156 -14.41 4.96 11.08
CA ALA A 156 -14.70 5.51 12.40
C ALA A 156 -16.20 5.53 12.74
N VAL A 157 -17.02 5.96 11.79
CA VAL A 157 -18.48 5.96 11.93
C VAL A 157 -19.01 4.53 12.00
N GLY A 158 -18.54 3.66 11.11
CA GLY A 158 -18.91 2.24 11.07
C GLY A 158 -18.61 1.53 12.40
N GLU A 159 -17.43 1.76 12.95
CA GLU A 159 -17.04 1.23 14.25
C GLU A 159 -17.97 1.70 15.38
N THR A 160 -18.32 2.99 15.39
CA THR A 160 -19.26 3.57 16.37
C THR A 160 -20.63 2.88 16.30
N ILE A 161 -21.16 2.64 15.10
CA ILE A 161 -22.43 1.96 14.89
C ILE A 161 -22.36 0.51 15.37
N VAL A 162 -21.28 -0.22 15.03
CA VAL A 162 -21.08 -1.61 15.43
C VAL A 162 -20.95 -1.73 16.95
N ARG A 163 -20.19 -0.85 17.61
CA ARG A 163 -20.05 -0.85 19.07
C ARG A 163 -21.40 -0.61 19.76
N LYS A 164 -22.21 0.34 19.25
CA LYS A 164 -23.53 0.64 19.81
C LYS A 164 -24.49 -0.55 19.65
N LYS A 165 -24.68 -1.05 18.43
CA LYS A 165 -25.61 -2.17 18.16
C LYS A 165 -25.13 -3.49 18.77
N GLY A 166 -23.82 -3.74 18.77
CA GLY A 166 -23.22 -4.89 19.44
C GLY A 166 -23.43 -4.82 20.95
N GLY A 167 -23.18 -3.66 21.57
CA GLY A 167 -23.47 -3.43 22.98
C GLY A 167 -24.92 -3.68 23.34
N GLU A 168 -25.86 -3.15 22.54
CA GLU A 168 -27.30 -3.40 22.71
C GLU A 168 -27.66 -4.89 22.55
N TYR A 169 -27.06 -5.59 21.58
CA TYR A 169 -27.27 -7.03 21.37
C TYR A 169 -26.75 -7.86 22.54
N PHE A 170 -25.54 -7.61 23.03
CA PHE A 170 -24.97 -8.30 24.18
C PHE A 170 -25.69 -7.97 25.48
N ALA A 171 -26.16 -6.73 25.66
CA ALA A 171 -26.97 -6.32 26.79
C ALA A 171 -28.33 -7.05 26.78
N LYS A 172 -29.02 -7.10 25.63
CA LYS A 172 -30.25 -7.88 25.46
C LYS A 172 -30.02 -9.36 25.72
N LYS A 173 -28.94 -9.95 25.17
CA LYS A 173 -28.58 -11.35 25.39
C LYS A 173 -28.34 -11.65 26.87
N LYS A 174 -27.60 -10.78 27.59
CA LYS A 174 -27.39 -10.91 29.05
C LYS A 174 -28.68 -10.76 29.85
N ALA A 175 -29.57 -9.85 29.46
CA ALA A 175 -30.86 -9.66 30.13
C ALA A 175 -31.85 -10.82 29.87
N SER A 176 -31.74 -11.49 28.71
CA SER A 176 -32.53 -12.67 28.36
C SER A 176 -31.95 -13.99 28.86
N THR A 177 -30.70 -14.01 29.33
CA THR A 177 -30.16 -15.18 30.04
C THR A 177 -30.87 -15.26 31.39
N PRO A 178 -31.57 -16.36 31.72
CA PRO A 178 -32.19 -16.52 33.03
C PRO A 178 -31.13 -16.30 34.10
N GLN A 179 -31.36 -15.35 35.00
CA GLN A 179 -30.58 -15.23 36.21
C GLN A 179 -30.86 -16.50 37.02
N SER A 180 -30.03 -17.53 36.84
CA SER A 180 -30.04 -18.69 37.72
C SER A 180 -29.72 -18.16 39.11
N SER A 181 -30.77 -17.97 39.91
CA SER A 181 -30.68 -17.59 41.32
C SER A 181 -30.19 -18.74 42.19
N ALA A 182 -29.75 -19.85 41.60
CA ALA A 182 -29.08 -20.90 42.33
C ALA A 182 -27.60 -20.53 42.50
N GLN A 183 -27.26 -19.88 43.62
CA GLN A 183 -26.01 -20.24 44.28
C GLN A 183 -26.10 -21.75 44.53
N VAL A 184 -25.50 -22.55 43.65
CA VAL A 184 -25.32 -23.98 43.90
C VAL A 184 -24.34 -24.10 45.06
N PRO A 185 -24.76 -24.55 46.25
CA PRO A 185 -23.94 -24.48 47.45
C PRO A 185 -22.91 -25.61 47.55
N PHE A 186 -22.78 -26.45 46.51
CA PHE A 186 -21.88 -27.58 46.51
C PHE A 186 -20.99 -27.53 45.26
N SER A 187 -19.87 -26.81 45.36
CA SER A 187 -18.69 -27.20 44.60
C SER A 187 -18.26 -28.57 45.14
N ARG A 188 -18.59 -29.66 44.43
CA ARG A 188 -17.92 -30.93 44.67
C ARG A 188 -16.53 -30.81 44.09
N VAL A 189 -15.58 -30.56 44.98
CA VAL A 189 -14.17 -30.89 44.77
C VAL A 189 -14.12 -32.34 44.24
N ARG A 190 -13.79 -32.52 42.96
CA ARG A 190 -13.44 -33.84 42.43
C ARG A 190 -12.02 -34.16 42.91
N VAL A 191 -11.94 -34.72 44.11
CA VAL A 191 -10.74 -35.39 44.60
C VAL A 191 -11.13 -36.84 44.91
N GLY A 192 -10.56 -37.76 44.14
CA GLY A 192 -10.55 -39.20 44.41
C GLY A 192 -11.74 -40.00 43.85
N MET A 193 -11.64 -40.52 42.63
CA MET A 193 -11.31 -41.94 42.44
C MET A 193 -11.16 -42.31 40.95
N PRO A 194 -10.34 -43.34 40.65
CA PRO A 194 -9.94 -43.74 39.30
C PRO A 194 -10.80 -44.89 38.74
N GLU A 195 -10.93 -44.87 37.41
CA GLU A 195 -11.08 -45.97 36.41
C GLU A 195 -12.35 -46.87 36.43
N ASP A 196 -13.00 -46.88 35.27
CA ASP A 196 -13.67 -47.98 34.55
C ASP A 196 -14.55 -49.00 35.27
N ASP A 197 -15.84 -48.99 34.90
CA ASP A 197 -16.66 -50.19 34.61
C ASP A 197 -17.89 -49.80 33.76
N LEU A 198 -17.75 -49.85 32.44
CA LEU A 198 -18.85 -50.13 31.49
C LEU A 198 -19.06 -51.67 31.48
N PRO A 199 -20.20 -52.28 31.07
CA PRO A 199 -21.34 -51.75 30.30
C PRO A 199 -22.74 -52.29 30.73
N LEU A 200 -23.80 -51.47 30.62
CA LEU A 200 -25.16 -52.00 30.35
C LEU A 200 -25.82 -51.14 29.27
N LEU A 201 -25.40 -51.42 28.04
CA LEU A 201 -26.16 -51.17 26.83
C LEU A 201 -27.27 -52.23 26.76
N GLU A 202 -28.44 -51.91 27.29
CA GLU A 202 -29.68 -52.61 26.91
C GLU A 202 -30.75 -51.55 26.61
N ASP A 203 -31.25 -51.60 25.36
CA ASP A 203 -32.45 -50.93 24.84
C ASP A 203 -32.32 -49.44 24.41
N SER A 204 -31.54 -49.09 23.37
CA SER A 204 -31.72 -49.30 21.91
C SER A 204 -32.93 -48.57 21.27
N PRO A 205 -32.71 -47.67 20.27
CA PRO A 205 -33.72 -46.75 19.73
C PRO A 205 -34.71 -47.33 18.70
N TRP A 206 -34.81 -48.66 18.55
CA TRP A 206 -35.63 -49.32 17.52
C TRP A 206 -36.85 -50.12 18.05
N ARG A 207 -37.66 -49.55 18.96
CA ARG A 207 -39.05 -50.00 19.15
C ARG A 207 -40.07 -48.86 19.07
N THR A 208 -41.09 -49.12 18.26
CA THR A 208 -42.37 -48.41 18.05
C THR A 208 -43.32 -48.52 19.27
N PRO A 209 -44.43 -47.75 19.32
CA PRO A 209 -45.05 -47.31 20.58
C PRO A 209 -45.84 -48.41 21.31
N LYS A 210 -46.04 -48.20 22.61
CA LYS A 210 -46.87 -49.05 23.47
C LYS A 210 -48.34 -48.96 23.03
N GLY A 211 -48.91 -50.10 22.64
CA GLY A 211 -50.31 -50.26 22.28
C GLY A 211 -50.74 -51.73 22.31
N LEU A 212 -51.13 -52.19 23.51
CA LEU A 212 -52.35 -52.93 23.84
C LEU A 212 -52.43 -53.04 25.37
#